data_AF-A0A937BCI4-F1
#
_entry.id   AF-A0A937BCI4-F1
#
_cell.length_a   1.000
_cell.length_b   1.000
_cell.length_c   1.000
_cell.angle_alpha   90.00
_cell.angle_beta   90.00
_cell.angle_gamma   90.00
#
_symmetry.space_group_name_H-M   'P 1'
#
loop_
_entity.id
_entity.type
_entity.pdbx_description
1 polymer ?
#
loop_
_entity_poly.entity_id
_entity_poly.type
_entity_poly.pdbx_seq_one_letter_code
_entity_poly.pdbx_strand_id
1 'polypeptide(L)'
;MPRLKDAAAALSKQWEEHKVKKIYLAIVPTADIPPVGQVKHYLTYDNKLNITYTNDEPKVGADEAILDYQVLQQLDNFMVLRIDLITGRKHQIRAQLAALGVPIRGDIKYGSKRTNPDGAIDLHAYKLHFQHPAKLEYKKIIAPLPEESLWQHVDHEVIKGI
;
A
#
# COMPACT_ATOMS: atom_id res chain seq x y z
N MET A 1 -34.46 -9.29 -3.98
CA MET A 1 -33.21 -8.52 -4.17
C MET A 1 -32.61 -8.23 -2.80
N PRO A 2 -31.56 -8.97 -2.36
CA PRO A 2 -30.89 -8.71 -1.10
C PRO A 2 -30.20 -7.35 -1.16
N ARG A 3 -30.43 -6.51 -0.14
CA ARG A 3 -30.03 -5.11 -0.11
C ARG A 3 -28.53 -5.00 0.20
N LEU A 4 -27.85 -4.09 -0.49
CA LEU A 4 -26.45 -3.68 -0.39
C LEU A 4 -25.83 -3.66 1.04
N LYS A 5 -26.63 -3.50 2.09
CA LYS A 5 -26.20 -3.39 3.49
C LYS A 5 -25.60 -4.69 4.05
N ASP A 6 -26.17 -5.85 3.71
CA ASP A 6 -25.70 -7.13 4.23
C ASP A 6 -24.36 -7.54 3.59
N ALA A 7 -24.18 -7.18 2.31
CA ALA A 7 -22.93 -7.39 1.59
C ALA A 7 -21.80 -6.49 2.11
N ALA A 8 -22.10 -5.23 2.44
CA ALA A 8 -21.12 -4.30 3.02
C ALA A 8 -20.66 -4.76 4.40
N ALA A 9 -21.58 -5.20 5.27
CA ALA A 9 -21.25 -5.72 6.59
C ALA A 9 -20.37 -6.98 6.52
N ALA A 10 -20.69 -7.91 5.61
CA ALA A 10 -19.87 -9.10 5.39
C ALA A 10 -18.46 -8.76 4.85
N LEU A 11 -18.34 -7.75 3.99
CA LEU A 11 -17.05 -7.29 3.46
C LEU A 11 -16.21 -6.60 4.56
N SER A 12 -16.84 -5.79 5.42
CA SER A 12 -16.21 -5.19 6.61
C SER A 12 -15.67 -6.26 7.55
N LYS A 13 -16.45 -7.31 7.83
CA LYS A 13 -16.00 -8.42 8.66
C LYS A 13 -14.79 -9.16 8.05
N GLN A 14 -14.76 -9.34 6.73
CA GLN A 14 -13.60 -9.94 6.05
C GLN A 14 -12.36 -9.03 6.09
N TRP A 15 -12.54 -7.71 6.07
CA TRP A 15 -11.45 -6.76 6.27
C TRP A 15 -10.89 -6.83 7.70
N GLU A 16 -11.76 -6.96 8.70
CA GLU A 16 -11.36 -7.14 10.10
C GLU A 16 -10.66 -8.49 10.34
N GLU A 17 -11.09 -9.55 9.67
CA GLU A 17 -10.49 -10.89 9.74
C GLU A 17 -9.23 -11.06 8.86
N HIS A 18 -8.73 -10.00 8.22
CA HIS A 18 -7.55 -10.03 7.34
C HIS A 18 -7.66 -11.04 6.17
N LYS A 19 -8.88 -11.44 5.81
CA LYS A 19 -9.16 -12.38 4.71
C LYS A 19 -9.03 -11.72 3.33
N VAL A 20 -8.91 -10.40 3.30
CA VAL A 20 -8.71 -9.62 2.10
C VAL A 20 -7.22 -9.36 1.91
N LYS A 21 -6.60 -9.98 0.89
CA LYS A 21 -5.22 -9.66 0.52
C LYS A 21 -5.21 -8.44 -0.39
N LYS A 22 -4.48 -7.41 0.02
CA LYS A 22 -4.31 -6.16 -0.73
C LYS A 22 -2.84 -6.05 -1.12
N ILE A 23 -2.58 -6.06 -2.42
CA ILE A 23 -1.23 -5.87 -2.95
C ILE A 23 -1.18 -4.50 -3.61
N TYR A 24 -0.21 -3.69 -3.19
CA TYR A 24 0.11 -2.42 -3.79
C TYR A 24 1.47 -2.49 -4.47
N LEU A 25 1.65 -1.62 -5.46
CA LEU A 25 2.95 -1.31 -6.01
C LEU A 25 3.30 0.12 -5.61
N ALA A 26 4.56 0.38 -5.26
CA ALA A 26 5.05 1.72 -4.98
C ALA A 26 6.36 1.99 -5.72
N ILE A 27 6.51 3.19 -6.26
CA ILE A 27 7.79 3.67 -6.78
C ILE A 27 8.42 4.56 -5.72
N VAL A 28 9.62 4.19 -5.27
CA VAL A 28 10.39 4.89 -4.24
C VAL A 28 11.79 5.19 -4.77
N PRO A 29 12.53 6.17 -4.21
CA PRO A 29 13.93 6.38 -4.54
C PRO A 29 14.75 5.10 -4.31
N THR A 30 15.76 4.87 -5.15
CA THR A 30 16.73 3.78 -4.90
C THR A 30 17.38 3.99 -3.53
N ALA A 31 17.41 2.92 -2.73
CA ALA A 31 18.01 2.92 -1.40
C ALA A 31 18.54 1.52 -1.06
N ASP A 32 19.46 1.49 -0.11
CA ASP A 32 20.01 0.25 0.44
C ASP A 32 19.10 -0.29 1.54
N ILE A 33 18.03 -0.97 1.13
CA ILE A 33 17.11 -1.70 2.01
C ILE A 33 17.16 -3.20 1.69
N PRO A 34 16.88 -4.09 2.66
CA PRO A 34 16.75 -5.51 2.38
C PRO A 34 15.78 -5.78 1.22
N PRO A 35 16.06 -6.76 0.33
CA PRO A 35 15.17 -7.06 -0.79
C PRO A 35 13.75 -7.50 -0.40
N VAL A 36 13.58 -8.01 0.81
CA VAL A 36 12.30 -8.38 1.42
C VAL A 36 12.34 -7.94 2.88
N GLY A 37 11.23 -7.43 3.40
CA GLY A 37 11.12 -7.11 4.82
C GLY A 37 9.69 -6.97 5.29
N GLN A 38 9.53 -7.04 6.61
CA GLN A 38 8.27 -6.71 7.29
C GLN A 38 8.45 -5.38 8.03
N VAL A 39 7.45 -4.53 7.94
CA VAL A 39 7.43 -3.22 8.58
C VAL A 39 6.30 -3.17 9.58
N LYS A 40 6.67 -3.00 10.84
CA LYS A 40 5.74 -2.85 11.96
C LYS A 40 5.95 -1.50 12.61
N HIS A 41 4.89 -0.69 12.65
CA HIS A 41 4.85 0.57 13.38
C HIS A 41 3.50 0.72 14.10
N TYR A 42 3.44 1.63 15.07
CA TYR A 42 2.20 2.07 15.71
C TYR A 42 1.82 3.45 15.17
N LEU A 43 0.64 3.55 14.56
CA LEU A 43 0.23 4.71 13.78
C LEU A 43 -0.78 5.57 14.51
N THR A 44 -0.49 6.87 14.60
CA THR A 44 -1.45 7.87 15.09
C THR A 44 -1.86 8.78 13.95
N TYR A 45 -3.16 8.88 13.68
CA TYR A 45 -3.68 9.75 12.63
C TYR A 45 -4.13 11.10 13.20
N ASP A 46 -3.57 12.19 12.67
CA ASP A 46 -4.00 13.55 12.96
C ASP A 46 -5.03 14.00 11.92
N ASN A 47 -6.28 14.17 12.39
CA ASN A 47 -7.39 14.60 11.57
C ASN A 47 -7.25 16.03 11.03
N LYS A 48 -6.63 16.95 11.78
CA LYS A 48 -6.51 18.37 11.42
C LYS A 48 -5.48 18.56 10.31
N LEU A 49 -4.35 17.86 10.42
CA LEU A 49 -3.27 17.92 9.44
C LEU A 49 -3.43 16.89 8.31
N ASN A 50 -4.39 15.97 8.46
CA ASN A 50 -4.62 14.85 7.55
C ASN A 50 -3.32 14.08 7.26
N ILE A 51 -2.58 13.77 8.32
CA ILE A 51 -1.28 13.08 8.29
C ILE A 51 -1.27 11.97 9.35
N THR A 52 -0.44 10.97 9.11
CA THR A 52 -0.28 9.80 9.97
C THR A 52 1.15 9.78 10.45
N TYR A 53 1.35 9.71 11.76
CA TYR A 53 2.67 9.60 12.38
C TYR A 53 2.98 8.14 12.71
N THR A 54 4.25 7.75 12.57
CA THR A 54 4.77 6.43 12.93
C THR A 54 5.44 6.49 14.31
N ASN A 55 5.29 5.42 15.09
CA ASN A 55 6.02 5.21 16.34
C ASN A 55 6.55 3.77 16.33
N ASP A 56 7.76 3.54 16.84
CA ASP A 56 8.37 2.20 16.90
C ASP A 56 7.76 1.36 18.03
N GLU A 57 7.31 2.03 19.10
CA GLU A 57 6.72 1.40 20.28
C GLU A 57 5.21 1.68 20.40
N PRO A 58 4.45 0.80 21.08
CA PRO A 58 3.04 1.02 21.36
C PRO A 58 2.82 2.33 22.12
N LYS A 59 1.82 3.11 21.68
CA LYS A 59 1.47 4.39 22.30
C LYS A 59 -0.04 4.51 22.42
N VAL A 60 -0.51 5.18 23.47
CA VAL A 60 -1.95 5.46 23.65
C VAL A 60 -2.47 6.24 22.44
N GLY A 61 -3.54 5.74 21.82
CA GLY A 61 -4.12 6.32 20.61
C GLY A 61 -3.35 6.02 19.32
N ALA A 62 -2.40 5.08 19.34
CA ALA A 62 -1.76 4.55 18.14
C ALA A 62 -2.25 3.12 17.87
N ASP A 63 -2.60 2.85 16.61
CA ASP A 63 -3.00 1.52 16.17
C ASP A 63 -1.80 0.76 15.60
N GLU A 64 -1.67 -0.53 15.92
CA GLU A 64 -0.67 -1.37 15.28
C GLU A 64 -0.93 -1.45 13.76
N ALA A 65 0.15 -1.33 12.99
CA ALA A 65 0.16 -1.37 11.56
C ALA A 65 1.31 -2.22 11.03
N ILE A 66 0.99 -3.21 10.19
CA ILE A 66 1.93 -4.15 9.62
C ILE A 66 1.74 -4.20 8.10
N LEU A 67 2.86 -4.21 7.38
CA LEU A 67 2.92 -4.55 5.97
C LEU A 67 4.19 -5.37 5.70
N ASP A 68 4.16 -6.20 4.68
CA ASP A 68 5.35 -6.80 4.10
C ASP A 68 5.68 -6.09 2.79
N TYR A 69 6.97 -5.99 2.46
CA TYR A 69 7.42 -5.49 1.17
C TYR A 69 8.44 -6.41 0.51
N GLN A 70 8.52 -6.31 -0.81
CA GLN A 70 9.54 -6.93 -1.63
C GLN A 70 9.98 -5.96 -2.71
N VAL A 71 11.28 -5.80 -2.89
CA VAL A 71 11.87 -5.11 -4.04
C VAL A 71 11.66 -5.99 -5.27
N LEU A 72 10.88 -5.49 -6.24
CA LEU A 72 10.58 -6.19 -7.48
C LEU A 72 11.60 -5.88 -8.56
N GLN A 73 11.96 -4.60 -8.69
CA GLN A 73 12.78 -4.10 -9.79
C GLN A 73 13.55 -2.87 -9.34
N GLN A 74 14.83 -2.82 -9.72
CA GLN A 74 15.65 -1.61 -9.62
C GLN A 74 15.56 -0.86 -10.95
N LEU A 75 15.31 0.44 -10.89
CA LEU A 75 15.44 1.40 -11.98
C LEU A 75 16.65 2.29 -11.68
N ASP A 76 16.97 3.23 -12.57
CA ASP A 76 18.18 4.07 -12.44
C ASP A 76 18.26 4.82 -11.09
N ASN A 77 17.22 5.58 -10.77
CA ASN A 77 17.15 6.42 -9.56
C ASN A 77 16.00 6.02 -8.62
N PHE A 78 15.25 4.99 -9.00
CA PHE A 78 14.07 4.53 -8.29
C PHE A 78 14.06 3.01 -8.20
N MET A 79 13.21 2.48 -7.35
CA MET A 79 12.92 1.04 -7.29
C MET A 79 11.42 0.83 -7.12
N VAL A 80 10.96 -0.32 -7.60
CA VAL A 80 9.57 -0.74 -7.53
C VAL A 80 9.42 -1.72 -6.38
N LEU A 81 8.55 -1.39 -5.44
CA LEU A 81 8.21 -2.25 -4.32
C LEU A 81 6.84 -2.88 -4.53
N ARG A 82 6.76 -4.20 -4.32
CA ARG A 82 5.52 -4.88 -3.96
C ARG A 82 5.26 -4.68 -2.48
N ILE A 83 4.01 -4.41 -2.12
CA ILE A 83 3.60 -4.22 -0.74
C ILE A 83 2.37 -5.08 -0.47
N ASP A 84 2.52 -6.05 0.41
CA ASP A 84 1.42 -6.86 0.92
C ASP A 84 0.91 -6.20 2.20
N LEU A 85 -0.23 -5.53 2.08
CA LEU A 85 -0.79 -4.73 3.15
C LEU A 85 -1.61 -5.63 4.09
N ILE A 86 -1.04 -5.96 5.25
CA ILE A 86 -1.67 -6.81 6.27
C ILE A 86 -2.77 -6.02 7.00
N THR A 87 -2.43 -4.88 7.60
CA THR A 87 -3.40 -3.98 8.25
C THR A 87 -3.77 -2.81 7.34
N GLY A 88 -4.95 -2.19 7.53
CA GLY A 88 -5.44 -1.12 6.65
C GLY A 88 -5.62 0.25 7.32
N ARG A 89 -4.57 0.86 7.87
CA ARG A 89 -4.67 2.19 8.50
C ARG A 89 -4.57 3.34 7.50
N LYS A 90 -5.05 4.52 7.89
CA LYS A 90 -5.02 5.70 7.02
C LYS A 90 -3.59 6.11 6.70
N HIS A 91 -3.29 6.26 5.41
CA HIS A 91 -1.96 6.57 4.87
C HIS A 91 -0.84 5.61 5.34
N GLN A 92 -1.19 4.37 5.74
CA GLN A 92 -0.25 3.43 6.33
C GLN A 92 1.02 3.26 5.50
N ILE A 93 0.89 2.85 4.23
CA ILE A 93 2.03 2.59 3.33
C ILE A 93 2.92 3.84 3.22
N ARG A 94 2.29 5.01 3.00
CA ARG A 94 2.97 6.29 2.83
C ARG A 94 3.82 6.65 4.05
N ALA A 95 3.22 6.57 5.24
CA ALA A 95 3.88 6.87 6.51
C ALA A 95 5.00 5.87 6.83
N GLN A 96 4.73 4.57 6.66
CA GLN A 96 5.70 3.52 6.99
C GLN A 96 6.92 3.53 6.04
N LEU A 97 6.72 3.72 4.73
CA LEU A 97 7.84 3.82 3.78
C LEU A 97 8.67 5.10 4.00
N ALA A 98 8.03 6.21 4.35
CA ALA A 98 8.75 7.42 4.73
C ALA A 98 9.58 7.24 6.00
N ALA A 99 9.05 6.55 7.01
CA ALA A 99 9.78 6.22 8.24
C ALA A 99 11.00 5.31 7.97
N LEU A 100 10.91 4.43 6.96
CA LEU A 100 12.05 3.64 6.47
C LEU A 100 13.08 4.45 5.66
N GLY A 101 12.84 5.75 5.42
CA GLY A 101 13.70 6.60 4.61
C GLY A 101 13.52 6.43 3.09
N VAL A 102 12.50 5.70 2.66
CA VAL A 102 12.16 5.45 1.24
C VAL A 102 10.77 5.98 0.89
N PRO A 103 10.53 7.31 1.02
CA PRO A 103 9.21 7.88 0.78
C PRO A 103 8.75 7.65 -0.66
N ILE A 104 7.44 7.51 -0.85
CA ILE A 104 6.84 7.30 -2.16
C ILE A 104 7.10 8.51 -3.06
N ARG A 105 7.49 8.25 -4.31
CA ARG A 105 7.70 9.30 -5.30
C ARG A 105 6.42 10.13 -5.49
N GLY A 106 6.59 11.45 -5.50
CA GLY A 106 5.49 12.42 -5.59
C GLY A 106 4.86 12.78 -4.23
N ASP A 107 5.13 12.03 -3.17
CA ASP A 107 4.48 12.22 -1.86
C ASP A 107 5.17 13.26 -0.97
N ILE A 108 4.96 14.55 -1.27
CA ILE A 108 5.55 15.67 -0.51
C ILE A 108 5.19 15.62 0.97
N LYS A 109 3.96 15.22 1.29
CA LYS A 109 3.47 15.17 2.68
C LYS A 109 4.32 14.23 3.54
N TYR A 110 4.87 13.19 2.93
CA TYR A 110 5.66 12.16 3.61
C TYR A 110 7.14 12.17 3.19
N GLY A 111 7.65 13.29 2.64
CA GLY A 111 9.09 13.49 2.46
C GLY A 111 9.63 13.23 1.06
N SER A 112 8.79 13.04 0.04
CA SER A 112 9.27 13.13 -1.34
C SER A 112 9.87 14.50 -1.61
N LYS A 113 10.99 14.54 -2.34
CA LYS A 113 11.69 15.81 -2.68
C LYS A 113 10.90 16.67 -3.66
N ARG A 114 10.08 16.06 -4.51
CA ARG A 114 9.34 16.71 -5.60
C ARG A 114 7.97 16.06 -5.79
N THR A 115 7.01 16.84 -6.29
CA THR A 115 5.72 16.33 -6.77
C THR A 115 5.90 15.65 -8.12
N ASN A 116 4.99 14.75 -8.46
CA ASN A 116 4.87 14.29 -9.84
C ASN A 116 4.21 15.39 -10.71
N PRO A 117 4.39 15.36 -12.04
CA PRO A 117 3.82 16.38 -12.95
C PRO A 117 2.31 16.52 -12.86
N ASP A 118 1.61 15.42 -12.58
CA ASP A 118 0.16 15.32 -12.40
C ASP A 118 -0.30 15.62 -10.95
N GLY A 119 0.65 15.84 -10.03
CA GLY A 119 0.38 16.02 -8.60
C GLY A 119 0.01 14.73 -7.86
N ALA A 120 0.01 13.57 -8.52
CA ALA A 120 -0.28 12.29 -7.89
C ALA A 120 0.95 11.74 -7.14
N ILE A 121 0.73 10.62 -6.44
CA ILE A 121 1.80 9.84 -5.81
C ILE A 121 1.90 8.50 -6.52
N ASP A 122 3.11 7.96 -6.64
CA ASP A 122 3.33 6.66 -7.27
C ASP A 122 3.07 5.50 -6.29
N LEU A 123 1.80 5.38 -5.88
CA LEU A 123 1.26 4.25 -5.11
C LEU A 123 0.03 3.68 -5.82
N HIS A 124 0.16 2.48 -6.35
CA HIS A 124 -0.87 1.83 -7.16
C HIS A 124 -1.51 0.65 -6.41
N ALA A 125 -2.84 0.65 -6.31
CA ALA A 125 -3.60 -0.47 -5.75
C ALA A 125 -3.73 -1.59 -6.80
N TYR A 126 -2.71 -2.44 -6.88
CA TYR A 126 -2.55 -3.38 -8.00
C TYR A 126 -3.49 -4.58 -7.93
N LYS A 127 -3.61 -5.25 -6.77
CA LYS A 127 -4.43 -6.46 -6.65
C LYS A 127 -5.25 -6.46 -5.37
N LEU A 128 -6.52 -6.85 -5.52
CA LEU A 128 -7.41 -7.19 -4.42
C LEU A 128 -7.85 -8.65 -4.55
N HIS A 129 -7.65 -9.44 -3.48
CA HIS A 129 -8.15 -10.80 -3.39
C HIS A 129 -9.05 -10.93 -2.15
N PHE A 130 -10.31 -11.29 -2.35
CA PHE A 130 -11.31 -11.35 -1.28
C PHE A 130 -12.34 -12.44 -1.56
N GLN A 131 -13.06 -12.86 -0.52
CA GLN A 131 -14.13 -13.83 -0.68
C GLN A 131 -15.43 -13.10 -1.04
N HIS A 132 -16.06 -13.48 -2.15
CA HIS A 132 -17.31 -12.87 -2.57
C HIS A 132 -18.41 -13.11 -1.53
N PRO A 133 -18.98 -12.06 -0.92
CA PRO A 133 -19.80 -12.18 0.29
C PRO A 133 -21.08 -12.99 0.08
N ALA A 134 -21.60 -13.05 -1.14
CA ALA A 134 -22.82 -13.79 -1.47
C ALA A 134 -22.58 -15.19 -2.05
N LYS A 135 -21.36 -15.51 -2.52
CA LYS A 135 -21.07 -16.74 -3.26
C LYS A 135 -20.04 -17.64 -2.60
N LEU A 136 -19.33 -17.16 -1.56
CA LEU A 136 -18.22 -17.84 -0.88
C LEU A 136 -17.03 -18.22 -1.79
N GLU A 137 -17.07 -17.85 -3.07
CA GLU A 137 -15.97 -17.98 -4.02
C GLU A 137 -14.93 -16.87 -3.82
N TYR A 138 -13.65 -17.21 -3.96
CA TYR A 138 -12.59 -16.20 -3.98
C TYR A 138 -12.58 -15.45 -5.31
N LYS A 139 -12.59 -14.12 -5.24
CA LYS A 139 -12.43 -13.24 -6.39
C LYS A 139 -11.08 -12.53 -6.33
N LYS A 140 -10.46 -12.42 -7.49
CA LYS A 140 -9.23 -11.67 -7.75
C LYS A 140 -9.57 -10.54 -8.71
N ILE A 141 -9.28 -9.31 -8.30
CA ILE A 141 -9.35 -8.12 -9.16
C ILE A 141 -7.92 -7.59 -9.31
N ILE A 142 -7.51 -7.36 -10.54
CA ILE A 142 -6.21 -6.78 -10.89
C ILE A 142 -6.47 -5.47 -11.62
N ALA A 143 -5.87 -4.38 -11.15
CA ALA A 143 -5.89 -3.11 -11.85
C ALA A 143 -4.72 -3.05 -12.85
N PRO A 144 -4.94 -2.64 -14.11
CA PRO A 144 -3.83 -2.39 -15.03
C PRO A 144 -2.90 -1.32 -14.46
N LEU A 145 -1.63 -1.38 -14.83
CA LEU A 145 -0.70 -0.32 -14.46
C LEU A 145 -1.11 0.98 -15.17
N PRO A 146 -0.90 2.14 -14.54
CA PRO A 146 -1.00 3.41 -15.23
C PRO A 146 -0.06 3.43 -16.45
N GLU A 147 -0.55 3.94 -17.58
CA GLU A 147 0.26 4.06 -18.81
C GLU A 147 1.18 5.29 -18.78
N GLU A 148 1.06 6.14 -17.75
CA GLU A 148 1.81 7.38 -17.59
C GLU A 148 2.99 7.22 -16.61
N SER A 149 3.96 8.15 -16.66
CA SER A 149 5.06 8.26 -15.69
C SER A 149 6.07 7.09 -15.75
N LEU A 150 6.68 6.74 -14.61
CA LEU A 150 7.65 5.64 -14.48
C LEU A 150 7.00 4.25 -14.53
N TRP A 151 5.67 4.16 -14.41
CA TRP A 151 4.93 2.90 -14.43
C TRP A 151 5.13 2.10 -15.71
N GLN A 152 5.33 2.77 -16.85
CA GLN A 152 5.63 2.13 -18.14
C GLN A 152 6.99 1.41 -18.18
N HIS A 153 7.91 1.73 -17.27
CA HIS A 153 9.23 1.09 -17.18
C HIS A 153 9.23 -0.11 -16.23
N VAL A 154 8.08 -0.40 -15.60
CA VAL A 154 7.95 -1.54 -14.72
C VAL A 154 7.73 -2.79 -15.56
N ASP A 155 8.59 -3.78 -15.36
CA ASP A 155 8.57 -5.01 -16.13
C ASP A 155 7.29 -5.81 -15.84
N HIS A 156 6.51 -6.03 -16.90
CA HIS A 156 5.28 -6.81 -16.85
C HIS A 156 5.53 -8.27 -16.47
N GLU A 157 6.71 -8.84 -16.74
CA GLU A 157 7.03 -10.22 -16.34
C GLU A 157 7.19 -10.33 -14.83
N VAL A 158 7.83 -9.34 -14.20
CA VAL A 158 8.00 -9.26 -12.75
C VAL A 158 6.65 -9.11 -12.04
N ILE A 159 5.69 -8.40 -12.66
CA ILE A 159 4.35 -8.19 -12.11
C ILE A 159 3.39 -9.35 -12.41
N LYS A 160 3.55 -10.09 -13.51
CA LYS A 160 2.65 -11.21 -13.86
C LYS A 160 2.67 -12.34 -12.82
N GLY A 161 3.77 -12.50 -12.09
CA GLY A 161 3.96 -13.55 -11.08
C GLY A 161 3.37 -13.25 -9.70
N ILE A 162 2.95 -12.00 -9.45
CA ILE A 162 2.45 -11.54 -8.13
C ILE A 162 0.95 -11.49 -8.05
#